data_AF-I1H4V5-F1
#
_entry.id   AF-I1H4V5-F1
#
_cell.length_a   1.000
_cell.length_b   1.000
_cell.length_c   1.000
_cell.angle_alpha   90.00
_cell.angle_beta   90.00
_cell.angle_gamma   90.00
#
_symmetry.space_group_name_H-M   'P 1'
#
loop_
_entity.id
_entity.type
_entity.pdbx_description
1 polymer ?
#
loop_
_entity_poly.entity_id
_entity_poly.type
_entity_poly.pdbx_seq_one_letter_code
_entity_poly.pdbx_strand_id
1 'polypeptide(L)'
;MATPTPLAVEDVLRVNGSRRFAAALAAASPFASLADAVLAARRIWLDKVDVTGWLEAFAAHPPIGSTSPSVSKWSQEEQSAALSTATDSAAQELAEWNARYREKFGFVFMICASGRTAPEVLSELKRRYTNRPIVELEVAAQEELKITELRLAKLFSSETPAPFTSAEGHTSQSDKAAGSSNRTRPPITTHVLDTARGSPASGIEVSLEVWKDASSRPSFDNKDFNGWTTLGSSVTNNDGRSGQLMDIVDNVTPGFYRISFNTSKYAPSGFFPYVSIVFEIKKSQTTEHFHVPLLHSPFSFTTYRGS
;
A
#
# COMPACT_ATOMS: atom_id res chain seq x y z
N MET A 1 -7.17 13.24 26.70
CA MET A 1 -6.74 12.16 25.78
C MET A 1 -5.87 11.19 26.57
N ALA A 2 -5.95 9.90 26.30
CA ALA A 2 -5.01 8.94 26.90
C ALA A 2 -3.60 9.18 26.32
N THR A 3 -2.56 9.02 27.14
CA THR A 3 -1.18 8.98 26.67
C THR A 3 -0.93 7.64 25.96
N PRO A 4 -0.44 7.61 24.71
CA PRO A 4 -0.21 6.36 23.99
C PRO A 4 0.91 5.53 24.66
N THR A 5 0.69 4.21 24.73
CA THR A 5 1.62 3.26 25.36
C THR A 5 2.86 3.03 24.47
N PRO A 6 4.08 3.00 25.03
CA PRO A 6 5.25 2.51 24.30
C PRO A 6 5.15 1.01 24.03
N LEU A 7 5.56 0.56 22.85
CA LEU A 7 5.57 -0.85 22.47
C LEU A 7 6.78 -1.57 23.09
N ALA A 8 6.56 -2.72 23.71
CA ALA A 8 7.64 -3.61 24.14
C ALA A 8 8.32 -4.28 22.93
N VAL A 9 9.62 -4.59 23.04
CA VAL A 9 10.37 -5.29 21.98
C VAL A 9 9.80 -6.68 21.75
N GLU A 10 9.36 -7.32 22.82
CA GLU A 10 8.74 -8.64 22.87
C GLU A 10 7.43 -8.69 22.06
N ASP A 11 6.61 -7.63 22.11
CA ASP A 11 5.37 -7.56 21.35
C ASP A 11 5.61 -7.24 19.87
N VAL A 12 6.62 -6.44 19.54
CA VAL A 12 7.03 -6.27 18.14
C VAL A 12 7.66 -7.55 17.57
N LEU A 13 8.37 -8.34 18.38
CA LEU A 13 8.88 -9.66 17.95
C LEU A 13 7.76 -10.67 17.61
N ARG A 14 6.56 -10.50 18.18
CA ARG A 14 5.37 -11.29 17.81
C ARG A 14 4.76 -10.84 16.49
N VAL A 15 4.99 -9.58 16.10
CA VAL A 15 4.60 -9.02 14.80
C VAL A 15 5.57 -9.49 13.71
N ASN A 16 6.88 -9.23 13.88
CA ASN A 16 7.92 -9.49 12.89
C ASN A 16 9.16 -10.08 13.60
N GLY A 17 9.68 -11.20 13.10
CA GLY A 17 10.72 -11.98 13.80
C GLY A 17 12.10 -11.30 13.88
N SER A 18 12.34 -10.21 13.16
CA SER A 18 13.63 -9.51 13.20
C SER A 18 13.82 -8.74 14.51
N ARG A 19 14.84 -9.11 15.28
CA ARG A 19 15.28 -8.38 16.49
C ARG A 19 15.72 -6.95 16.14
N ARG A 20 16.32 -6.76 14.98
CA ARG A 20 16.74 -5.45 14.45
C ARG A 20 15.54 -4.56 14.13
N PHE A 21 14.48 -5.11 13.54
CA PHE A 21 13.21 -4.41 13.35
C PHE A 21 12.54 -4.08 14.68
N ALA A 22 12.39 -5.09 15.56
CA ALA A 22 11.66 -4.98 16.80
C ALA A 22 12.24 -3.93 17.76
N ALA A 23 13.56 -3.96 17.97
CA ALA A 23 14.25 -2.94 18.78
C ALA A 23 14.09 -1.53 18.18
N ALA A 24 14.16 -1.39 16.85
CA ALA A 24 14.04 -0.09 16.19
C ALA A 24 12.61 0.47 16.19
N LEU A 25 11.57 -0.36 16.12
CA LEU A 25 10.18 0.09 16.17
C LEU A 25 9.73 0.39 17.61
N ALA A 26 10.12 -0.43 18.58
CA ALA A 26 9.90 -0.16 20.00
C ALA A 26 10.55 1.18 20.41
N ALA A 27 11.81 1.41 20.02
CA ALA A 27 12.52 2.68 20.26
C ALA A 27 11.99 3.88 19.45
N ALA A 28 11.08 3.68 18.50
CA ALA A 28 10.38 4.74 17.77
C ALA A 28 8.96 5.02 18.31
N SER A 29 8.49 4.21 19.26
CA SER A 29 7.21 4.36 19.96
C SER A 29 7.34 5.29 21.19
N PRO A 30 6.25 5.77 21.80
CA PRO A 30 4.83 5.49 21.52
C PRO A 30 4.32 6.14 20.22
N PHE A 31 3.32 5.52 19.60
CA PHE A 31 2.68 6.03 18.37
C PHE A 31 1.29 6.59 18.67
N ALA A 32 0.91 7.69 18.02
CA ALA A 32 -0.41 8.31 18.21
C ALA A 32 -1.55 7.51 17.56
N SER A 33 -1.25 6.72 16.53
CA SER A 33 -2.20 5.84 15.85
C SER A 33 -1.52 4.63 15.20
N LEU A 34 -2.33 3.64 14.80
CA LEU A 34 -1.89 2.52 13.95
C LEU A 34 -1.29 3.00 12.61
N ALA A 35 -1.75 4.13 12.06
CA ALA A 35 -1.21 4.68 10.83
C ALA A 35 0.24 5.16 11.02
N ASP A 36 0.53 5.84 12.12
CA ASP A 36 1.89 6.28 12.47
C ASP A 36 2.81 5.08 12.71
N ALA A 37 2.32 4.04 13.41
CA ALA A 37 3.05 2.81 13.64
C ALA A 37 3.36 2.05 12.33
N VAL A 38 2.42 1.99 11.37
CA VAL A 38 2.63 1.40 10.05
C VAL A 38 3.61 2.22 9.20
N LEU A 39 3.53 3.55 9.24
CA LEU A 39 4.50 4.42 8.54
C LEU A 39 5.92 4.25 9.12
N ALA A 40 6.05 4.19 10.45
CA ALA A 40 7.32 3.91 11.12
C ALA A 40 7.84 2.51 10.77
N ALA A 41 6.97 1.48 10.78
CA ALA A 41 7.33 0.11 10.42
C ALA A 41 7.84 -0.01 8.98
N ARG A 42 7.10 0.52 7.99
CA ARG A 42 7.52 0.55 6.58
C ARG A 42 8.92 1.15 6.43
N ARG A 43 9.13 2.32 7.04
CA ARG A 43 10.40 3.03 6.99
C ARG A 43 11.53 2.24 7.66
N ILE A 44 11.30 1.66 8.84
CA ILE A 44 12.32 0.89 9.56
C ILE A 44 12.70 -0.37 8.77
N TRP A 45 11.71 -1.09 8.24
CA TRP A 45 11.90 -2.33 7.49
C TRP A 45 12.69 -2.14 6.19
N LEU A 46 12.50 -1.00 5.51
CA LEU A 46 13.14 -0.68 4.23
C LEU A 46 14.46 0.11 4.38
N ASP A 47 14.52 1.10 5.29
CA ASP A 47 15.70 1.97 5.47
C ASP A 47 16.75 1.38 6.41
N LYS A 48 16.34 0.58 7.42
CA LYS A 48 17.18 0.28 8.60
C LYS A 48 17.44 -1.21 8.85
N VAL A 49 16.59 -2.11 8.36
CA VAL A 49 16.77 -3.56 8.49
C VAL A 49 17.57 -4.05 7.28
N ASP A 50 18.62 -4.83 7.55
CA ASP A 50 19.49 -5.41 6.52
C ASP A 50 19.01 -6.81 6.11
N VAL A 51 19.66 -7.41 5.10
CA VAL A 51 19.37 -8.77 4.64
C VAL A 51 19.44 -9.80 5.79
N THR A 52 20.33 -9.59 6.76
CA THR A 52 20.43 -10.44 7.97
C THR A 52 19.14 -10.37 8.78
N GLY A 53 18.61 -9.16 9.02
CA GLY A 53 17.34 -8.95 9.70
C GLY A 53 16.14 -9.47 8.90
N TRP A 54 16.14 -9.34 7.57
CA TRP A 54 15.08 -9.92 6.73
C TRP A 54 15.06 -11.46 6.82
N LEU A 55 16.22 -12.11 6.69
CA LEU A 55 16.35 -13.57 6.80
C LEU A 55 16.00 -14.07 8.22
N GLU A 56 16.31 -13.30 9.25
CA GLU A 56 15.90 -13.57 10.64
C GLU A 56 14.37 -13.52 10.80
N ALA A 57 13.69 -12.54 10.21
CA ALA A 57 12.23 -12.50 10.19
C ALA A 57 11.65 -13.72 9.47
N PHE A 58 12.12 -14.03 8.26
CA PHE A 58 11.61 -15.17 7.48
C PHE A 58 11.79 -16.50 8.23
N ALA A 59 12.90 -16.68 8.94
CA ALA A 59 13.17 -17.87 9.74
C ALA A 59 12.21 -18.05 10.94
N ALA A 60 11.48 -17.01 11.35
CA ALA A 60 10.46 -17.09 12.40
C ALA A 60 9.08 -17.60 11.91
N HIS A 61 8.88 -17.76 10.59
CA HIS A 61 7.60 -18.26 10.05
C HIS A 61 7.65 -19.75 9.69
N PRO A 62 6.55 -20.49 9.91
CA PRO A 62 6.44 -21.86 9.43
C PRO A 62 6.21 -21.90 7.90
N PRO A 63 6.67 -22.95 7.20
CA PRO A 63 6.30 -23.19 5.81
C PRO A 63 4.78 -23.24 5.62
N ILE A 64 4.28 -22.66 4.53
CA ILE A 64 2.83 -22.60 4.28
C ILE A 64 2.26 -24.02 4.13
N GLY A 65 1.22 -24.33 4.91
CA GLY A 65 0.62 -25.66 4.99
C GLY A 65 1.11 -26.53 6.16
N SER A 66 2.02 -26.04 7.00
CA SER A 66 2.47 -26.76 8.21
C SER A 66 1.46 -26.64 9.36
N THR A 67 1.04 -27.78 9.92
CA THR A 67 0.09 -27.87 11.03
C THR A 67 0.75 -28.14 12.39
N SER A 68 2.01 -27.70 12.58
CA SER A 68 2.71 -27.88 13.87
C SER A 68 2.01 -27.15 15.02
N PRO A 69 1.85 -27.76 16.21
CA PRO A 69 1.31 -27.08 17.40
C PRO A 69 2.22 -25.94 17.91
N SER A 70 3.45 -25.81 17.39
CA SER A 70 4.33 -24.67 17.66
C SER A 70 3.99 -23.40 16.85
N VAL A 71 3.05 -23.46 15.91
CA VAL A 71 2.66 -22.32 15.07
C VAL A 71 1.81 -21.32 15.86
N SER A 72 2.18 -20.05 15.85
CA SER A 72 1.45 -18.98 16.56
C SER A 72 0.01 -18.85 16.04
N LYS A 73 -0.93 -18.47 16.93
CA LYS A 73 -2.34 -18.31 16.55
C LYS A 73 -2.53 -17.35 15.37
N TRP A 74 -1.75 -16.27 15.30
CA TRP A 74 -1.77 -15.34 14.17
C TRP A 74 -1.38 -16.02 12.85
N SER A 75 -0.32 -16.85 12.84
CA SER A 75 0.06 -17.62 11.65
C SER A 75 -0.94 -18.72 11.29
N GLN A 76 -1.67 -19.28 12.26
CA GLN A 76 -2.78 -20.21 11.97
C GLN A 76 -3.97 -19.47 11.31
N GLU A 77 -4.34 -18.29 11.82
CA GLU A 77 -5.35 -17.41 11.24
C GLU A 77 -4.96 -16.97 9.82
N GLU A 78 -3.70 -16.56 9.62
CA GLU A 78 -3.16 -16.09 8.34
C GLU A 78 -3.15 -17.17 7.24
N GLN A 79 -2.92 -18.44 7.60
CA GLN A 79 -2.92 -19.57 6.65
C GLN A 79 -4.26 -20.32 6.58
N SER A 80 -5.27 -19.91 7.36
CA SER A 80 -6.53 -20.65 7.54
C SER A 80 -7.28 -20.97 6.23
N ALA A 81 -7.33 -20.02 5.29
CA ALA A 81 -7.96 -20.19 3.99
C ALA A 81 -7.19 -21.14 3.07
N ALA A 82 -5.87 -21.24 3.20
CA ALA A 82 -5.07 -22.20 2.46
C ALA A 82 -5.24 -23.60 3.05
N LEU A 83 -5.20 -23.74 4.37
CA LEU A 83 -5.39 -25.01 5.08
C LEU A 83 -6.79 -25.60 4.85
N SER A 84 -7.85 -24.79 4.82
CA SER A 84 -9.23 -25.26 4.60
C SER A 84 -9.58 -25.58 3.14
N THR A 85 -8.75 -25.17 2.18
CA THR A 85 -8.94 -25.42 0.74
C THR A 85 -7.91 -26.39 0.15
N ALA A 86 -7.01 -26.92 0.97
CA ALA A 86 -6.06 -27.95 0.55
C ALA A 86 -6.74 -29.32 0.44
N THR A 87 -6.74 -29.91 -0.75
CA THR A 87 -6.91 -31.36 -0.92
C THR A 87 -5.58 -32.05 -0.58
N ASP A 88 -5.58 -33.35 -0.29
CA ASP A 88 -4.35 -34.11 0.03
C ASP A 88 -3.28 -33.95 -1.05
N SER A 89 -3.68 -33.97 -2.32
CA SER A 89 -2.82 -33.74 -3.49
C SER A 89 -2.24 -32.31 -3.52
N ALA A 90 -3.07 -31.29 -3.23
CA ALA A 90 -2.59 -29.91 -3.15
C ALA A 90 -1.66 -29.67 -1.95
N ALA A 91 -1.91 -30.33 -0.82
CA ALA A 91 -1.07 -30.29 0.37
C ALA A 91 0.31 -30.95 0.12
N GLN A 92 0.32 -32.13 -0.51
CA GLN A 92 1.56 -32.80 -0.91
C GLN A 92 2.34 -31.95 -1.93
N GLU A 93 1.69 -31.46 -2.98
CA GLU A 93 2.39 -30.66 -3.99
C GLU A 93 2.93 -29.35 -3.36
N LEU A 94 2.18 -28.69 -2.46
CA LEU A 94 2.66 -27.53 -1.72
C LEU A 94 3.88 -27.85 -0.83
N ALA A 95 3.94 -29.03 -0.21
CA ALA A 95 5.11 -29.47 0.56
C ALA A 95 6.34 -29.69 -0.34
N GLU A 96 6.18 -30.37 -1.48
CA GLU A 96 7.27 -30.58 -2.46
C GLU A 96 7.82 -29.24 -3.01
N TRP A 97 6.93 -28.30 -3.34
CA TRP A 97 7.36 -27.00 -3.86
C TRP A 97 7.97 -26.08 -2.79
N ASN A 98 7.51 -26.14 -1.53
CA ASN A 98 8.21 -25.49 -0.41
C ASN A 98 9.65 -26.03 -0.24
N ALA A 99 9.86 -27.33 -0.39
CA ALA A 99 11.19 -27.93 -0.32
C ALA A 99 12.10 -27.43 -1.44
N ARG A 100 11.65 -27.49 -2.71
CA ARG A 100 12.38 -26.96 -3.88
C ARG A 100 12.68 -25.47 -3.75
N TYR A 101 11.72 -24.67 -3.28
CA TYR A 101 11.91 -23.24 -3.04
C TYR A 101 13.02 -22.99 -2.01
N ARG A 102 12.98 -23.69 -0.87
CA ARG A 102 13.98 -23.53 0.20
C ARG A 102 15.37 -23.98 -0.24
N GLU A 103 15.47 -25.04 -1.03
CA GLU A 103 16.72 -25.51 -1.65
C GLU A 103 17.31 -24.44 -2.58
N LYS A 104 16.49 -23.83 -3.47
CA LYS A 104 16.95 -22.82 -4.43
C LYS A 104 17.31 -21.48 -3.78
N PHE A 105 16.53 -21.00 -2.81
CA PHE A 105 16.63 -19.63 -2.29
C PHE A 105 17.24 -19.53 -0.89
N GLY A 106 17.34 -20.64 -0.14
CA GLY A 106 17.93 -20.69 1.21
C GLY A 106 16.98 -20.33 2.36
N PHE A 107 15.80 -19.78 2.09
CA PHE A 107 14.79 -19.38 3.08
C PHE A 107 13.39 -19.96 2.73
N VAL A 108 12.43 -19.85 3.66
CA VAL A 108 11.05 -20.36 3.47
C VAL A 108 10.24 -19.51 2.49
N PHE A 109 9.20 -20.08 1.88
CA PHE A 109 8.35 -19.32 0.95
C PHE A 109 7.48 -18.28 1.68
N MET A 110 7.90 -17.01 1.59
CA MET A 110 7.19 -15.89 2.20
C MET A 110 6.05 -15.40 1.32
N ILE A 111 4.82 -15.48 1.81
CA ILE A 111 3.63 -14.89 1.20
C ILE A 111 2.64 -14.44 2.28
N CYS A 112 2.04 -13.27 2.11
CA CYS A 112 0.88 -12.87 2.89
C CYS A 112 -0.31 -13.77 2.49
N ALA A 113 -0.47 -14.87 3.23
CA ALA A 113 -1.46 -15.92 2.98
C ALA A 113 -2.90 -15.54 3.33
N SER A 114 -3.10 -14.44 4.07
CA SER A 114 -4.41 -13.98 4.55
C SER A 114 -5.44 -13.89 3.42
N GLY A 115 -6.47 -14.73 3.49
CA GLY A 115 -7.55 -14.81 2.48
C GLY A 115 -7.22 -15.58 1.20
N ARG A 116 -6.02 -16.17 1.05
CA ARG A 116 -5.63 -16.96 -0.13
C ARG A 116 -5.93 -18.45 0.05
N THR A 117 -6.35 -19.09 -1.03
CA THR A 117 -6.55 -20.54 -1.11
C THR A 117 -5.25 -21.29 -1.40
N ALA A 118 -5.20 -22.60 -1.14
CA ALA A 118 -4.01 -23.41 -1.42
C ALA A 118 -3.60 -23.39 -2.92
N PRO A 119 -4.51 -23.48 -3.90
CA PRO A 119 -4.16 -23.35 -5.32
C PRO A 119 -3.54 -21.98 -5.68
N GLU A 120 -3.99 -20.89 -5.08
CA GLU A 120 -3.42 -19.55 -5.31
C GLU A 120 -2.01 -19.42 -4.73
N VAL A 121 -1.80 -19.88 -3.49
CA VAL A 121 -0.48 -19.94 -2.85
C VAL A 121 0.49 -20.78 -3.69
N LEU A 122 0.04 -21.95 -4.15
CA LEU A 122 0.85 -22.86 -4.96
C LEU A 122 1.16 -22.31 -6.35
N SER A 123 0.20 -21.62 -6.99
CA SER A 123 0.40 -20.92 -8.26
C SER A 123 1.46 -19.81 -8.12
N GLU A 124 1.36 -19.00 -7.06
CA GLU A 124 2.30 -17.91 -6.80
C GLU A 124 3.69 -18.42 -6.42
N LEU A 125 3.79 -19.54 -5.70
CA LEU A 125 5.06 -20.24 -5.43
C LEU A 125 5.70 -20.72 -6.74
N LYS A 126 4.96 -21.47 -7.57
CA LYS A 126 5.43 -21.96 -8.88
C LYS A 126 5.88 -20.81 -9.78
N ARG A 127 5.15 -19.68 -9.79
CA ARG A 127 5.51 -18.47 -10.55
C ARG A 127 6.81 -17.86 -10.03
N ARG A 128 6.90 -17.60 -8.72
CA ARG A 128 8.08 -17.00 -8.07
C ARG A 128 9.31 -17.90 -8.07
N TYR A 129 9.14 -19.21 -8.16
CA TYR A 129 10.26 -20.15 -8.35
C TYR A 129 11.09 -19.85 -9.60
N THR A 130 10.55 -19.16 -10.60
CA THR A 130 11.31 -18.72 -11.78
C THR A 130 12.27 -17.54 -11.51
N ASN A 131 12.10 -16.80 -10.40
CA ASN A 131 12.86 -15.58 -10.11
C ASN A 131 14.36 -15.82 -9.89
N ARG A 132 15.14 -14.74 -10.06
CA ARG A 132 16.55 -14.65 -9.61
C ARG A 132 16.57 -14.46 -8.07
N PRO A 133 17.51 -15.06 -7.32
CA PRO A 133 17.50 -15.01 -5.85
C PRO A 133 17.43 -13.61 -5.23
N ILE A 134 18.08 -12.61 -5.81
CA ILE A 134 18.02 -11.22 -5.33
C ILE A 134 16.61 -10.61 -5.45
N VAL A 135 15.92 -10.85 -6.57
CA VAL A 135 14.53 -10.38 -6.79
C VAL A 135 13.58 -11.12 -5.84
N GLU A 136 13.81 -12.41 -5.62
CA GLU A 136 12.96 -13.20 -4.71
C GLU A 136 13.13 -12.79 -3.24
N LEU A 137 14.34 -12.39 -2.83
CA LEU A 137 14.62 -11.83 -1.51
C LEU A 137 13.86 -10.51 -1.29
N GLU A 138 13.85 -9.62 -2.29
CA GLU A 138 13.10 -8.35 -2.27
C GLU A 138 11.58 -8.60 -2.20
N VAL A 139 11.05 -9.54 -2.99
CA VAL A 139 9.62 -9.91 -2.96
C VAL A 139 9.24 -10.53 -1.62
N ALA A 140 10.09 -11.40 -1.05
CA ALA A 140 9.88 -11.97 0.27
C ALA A 140 9.84 -10.91 1.37
N ALA A 141 10.71 -9.89 1.30
CA ALA A 141 10.70 -8.75 2.23
C ALA A 141 9.43 -7.90 2.09
N GLN A 142 8.87 -7.77 0.88
CA GLN A 142 7.59 -7.09 0.66
C GLN A 142 6.38 -7.90 1.15
N GLU A 143 6.43 -9.24 1.07
CA GLU A 143 5.39 -10.10 1.66
C GLU A 143 5.45 -10.09 3.19
N GLU A 144 6.64 -10.09 3.79
CA GLU A 144 6.81 -9.97 5.25
C GLU A 144 6.32 -8.62 5.78
N LEU A 145 6.51 -7.53 5.03
CA LEU A 145 5.96 -6.22 5.38
C LEU A 145 4.41 -6.23 5.41
N LYS A 146 3.76 -6.94 4.48
CA LYS A 146 2.28 -7.09 4.48
C LYS A 146 1.80 -7.86 5.71
N ILE A 147 2.51 -8.92 6.10
CA ILE A 147 2.20 -9.68 7.32
C ILE A 147 2.44 -8.81 8.58
N THR A 148 3.53 -8.04 8.59
CA THR A 148 3.86 -7.07 9.65
C THR A 148 2.74 -6.05 9.84
N GLU A 149 2.20 -5.47 8.76
CA GLU A 149 1.08 -4.52 8.83
C GLU A 149 -0.21 -5.15 9.37
N LEU A 150 -0.55 -6.37 8.94
CA LEU A 150 -1.71 -7.11 9.48
C LEU A 150 -1.56 -7.42 10.98
N ARG A 151 -0.35 -7.80 11.42
CA ARG A 151 -0.08 -8.11 12.83
C ARG A 151 0.00 -6.85 13.71
N LEU A 152 0.48 -5.71 13.19
CA LEU A 152 0.35 -4.40 13.86
C LEU A 152 -1.13 -4.03 14.06
N ALA A 153 -1.97 -4.22 13.03
CA ALA A 153 -3.41 -3.97 13.15
C ALA A 153 -4.06 -4.86 14.23
N LYS A 154 -3.65 -6.14 14.34
CA LYS A 154 -4.08 -7.03 15.44
C LYS A 154 -3.60 -6.52 16.81
N LEU A 155 -2.33 -6.12 16.93
CA LEU A 155 -1.74 -5.64 18.18
C LEU A 155 -2.48 -4.40 18.73
N PHE A 156 -2.65 -3.35 17.91
CA PHE A 156 -3.39 -2.14 18.28
C PHE A 156 -4.88 -2.42 18.58
N SER A 157 -5.49 -3.41 17.90
CA SER A 157 -6.86 -3.85 18.21
C SER A 157 -6.95 -4.57 19.56
N SER A 158 -5.92 -5.33 19.95
CA SER A 158 -5.90 -6.08 21.21
C SER A 158 -5.63 -5.23 22.46
N GLU A 159 -5.12 -4.00 22.31
CA GLU A 159 -4.94 -3.05 23.42
C GLU A 159 -6.18 -2.18 23.71
N THR A 160 -7.31 -2.39 23.03
CA THR A 160 -8.52 -1.57 23.20
C THR A 160 -9.54 -2.20 24.17
N PRO A 161 -9.77 -1.63 25.38
CA PRO A 161 -10.90 -2.01 26.22
C PRO A 161 -12.19 -1.42 25.65
N ALA A 162 -13.23 -2.24 25.52
CA ALA A 162 -14.55 -1.83 25.06
C ALA A 162 -15.62 -2.11 26.15
N PRO A 163 -16.80 -1.48 26.09
CA PRO A 163 -17.05 -0.07 25.76
C PRO A 163 -17.93 0.62 26.83
N PHE A 164 -18.08 1.94 26.77
CA PHE A 164 -19.08 2.67 27.57
C PHE A 164 -20.19 3.28 26.71
N THR A 165 -21.43 3.01 27.09
CA THR A 165 -22.63 3.77 26.69
C THR A 165 -22.74 5.05 27.56
N SER A 166 -23.56 6.08 27.29
CA SER A 166 -24.91 6.08 26.70
C SER A 166 -25.36 7.49 26.22
N ALA A 167 -26.43 7.52 25.41
CA ALA A 167 -27.51 8.53 25.34
C ALA A 167 -27.25 10.03 24.98
N GLU A 168 -27.74 10.39 23.77
CA GLU A 168 -28.70 11.48 23.43
C GLU A 168 -28.53 12.97 23.84
N GLY A 169 -28.87 13.87 22.90
CA GLY A 169 -29.06 15.33 23.12
C GLY A 169 -29.44 16.12 21.85
N HIS A 170 -30.19 17.22 21.98
CA HIS A 170 -30.80 18.03 20.88
C HIS A 170 -30.80 19.54 21.23
N THR A 171 -31.05 20.51 20.32
CA THR A 171 -31.37 20.42 18.87
C THR A 171 -30.22 21.04 18.01
N SER A 172 -30.29 21.98 17.06
CA SER A 172 -31.30 22.88 16.44
C SER A 172 -30.85 23.27 15.00
N GLN A 173 -31.68 23.97 14.21
CA GLN A 173 -31.30 24.56 12.91
C GLN A 173 -31.23 26.10 12.94
N SER A 174 -30.45 26.68 12.02
CA SER A 174 -30.70 28.02 11.44
C SER A 174 -30.03 28.15 10.05
N ASP A 175 -30.63 28.92 9.13
CA ASP A 175 -30.27 28.95 7.71
C ASP A 175 -29.26 30.05 7.32
N LYS A 176 -28.35 29.76 6.36
CA LYS A 176 -28.55 30.19 4.94
C LYS A 176 -27.41 29.89 3.95
N ALA A 177 -27.83 29.31 2.82
CA ALA A 177 -27.47 29.65 1.43
C ALA A 177 -26.05 29.37 0.84
N ALA A 178 -26.10 28.81 -0.38
CA ALA A 178 -25.09 28.86 -1.47
C ALA A 178 -23.76 28.09 -1.30
N GLY A 179 -23.72 26.86 -1.85
CA GLY A 179 -22.52 26.37 -2.55
C GLY A 179 -21.55 25.45 -1.80
N SER A 180 -21.85 25.02 -0.56
CA SER A 180 -20.99 24.03 0.11
C SER A 180 -21.12 22.65 -0.53
N SER A 181 -20.00 22.10 -1.02
CA SER A 181 -19.86 20.66 -1.25
C SER A 181 -19.88 19.91 0.09
N ASN A 182 -20.34 18.66 0.07
CA ASN A 182 -20.20 17.70 1.18
C ASN A 182 -18.80 17.06 1.24
N ARG A 183 -17.93 17.28 0.24
CA ARG A 183 -16.55 16.76 0.25
C ARG A 183 -15.62 17.70 1.01
N THR A 184 -14.71 17.13 1.79
CA THR A 184 -13.57 17.83 2.43
C THR A 184 -12.30 17.81 1.57
N ARG A 185 -12.32 17.16 0.41
CA ARG A 185 -11.19 17.02 -0.53
C ARG A 185 -11.68 17.06 -1.99
N PRO A 186 -10.86 17.52 -2.95
CA PRO A 186 -11.18 17.44 -4.38
C PRO A 186 -11.50 16.01 -4.82
N PRO A 187 -12.33 15.80 -5.87
CA PRO A 187 -12.65 14.46 -6.36
C PRO A 187 -11.46 13.65 -6.88
N ILE A 188 -10.42 14.33 -7.38
CA ILE A 188 -9.17 13.74 -7.88
C ILE A 188 -8.03 14.19 -6.97
N THR A 189 -7.25 13.24 -6.46
CA THR A 189 -6.03 13.52 -5.67
C THR A 189 -4.88 12.61 -6.07
N THR A 190 -3.64 13.01 -5.74
CA THR A 190 -2.46 12.15 -5.94
C THR A 190 -1.51 12.20 -4.75
N HIS A 191 -0.60 11.23 -4.74
CA HIS A 191 0.50 11.05 -3.81
C HIS A 191 1.67 10.47 -4.62
N VAL A 192 2.88 11.00 -4.44
CA VAL A 192 4.08 10.50 -5.10
C VAL A 192 5.04 9.91 -4.08
N LEU A 193 5.41 8.64 -4.28
CA LEU A 193 6.40 7.92 -3.48
C LEU A 193 7.66 7.68 -4.32
N ASP A 194 8.82 8.08 -3.84
CA ASP A 194 10.09 7.61 -4.40
C ASP A 194 10.37 6.20 -3.84
N THR A 195 10.27 5.19 -4.71
CA THR A 195 10.49 3.78 -4.37
C THR A 195 11.95 3.36 -4.41
N ALA A 196 12.85 4.17 -4.98
CA ALA A 196 14.30 3.99 -4.85
C ALA A 196 14.85 4.59 -3.54
N ARG A 197 14.12 5.55 -2.93
CA ARG A 197 14.50 6.23 -1.68
C ARG A 197 13.65 5.86 -0.47
N GLY A 198 12.60 5.05 -0.64
CA GLY A 198 11.68 4.63 0.43
C GLY A 198 10.81 5.77 1.00
N SER A 199 10.74 6.92 0.34
CA SER A 199 10.30 8.19 0.94
C SER A 199 9.29 8.95 0.06
N PRO A 200 8.33 9.71 0.65
CA PRO A 200 7.45 10.58 -0.13
C PRO A 200 8.25 11.61 -0.95
N ALA A 201 7.86 11.77 -2.22
CA ALA A 201 8.60 12.59 -3.17
C ALA A 201 8.12 14.05 -3.16
N SER A 202 8.59 14.81 -2.17
CA SER A 202 8.36 16.27 -2.03
C SER A 202 9.03 17.07 -3.16
N GLY A 203 8.39 18.15 -3.61
CA GLY A 203 8.95 19.06 -4.62
C GLY A 203 8.68 18.72 -6.10
N ILE A 204 7.92 17.66 -6.39
CA ILE A 204 7.47 17.33 -7.75
C ILE A 204 6.32 18.25 -8.16
N GLU A 205 6.44 18.88 -9.32
CA GLU A 205 5.33 19.65 -9.92
C GLU A 205 4.32 18.68 -10.53
N VAL A 206 3.02 18.93 -10.24
CA VAL A 206 1.89 18.12 -10.71
C VAL A 206 0.91 19.02 -11.44
N SER A 207 0.44 18.59 -12.60
CA SER A 207 -0.64 19.24 -13.37
C SER A 207 -1.77 18.25 -13.63
N LEU A 208 -3.02 18.73 -13.54
CA LEU A 208 -4.23 17.97 -13.89
C LEU A 208 -4.93 18.64 -15.07
N GLU A 209 -5.34 17.84 -16.04
CA GLU A 209 -5.99 18.26 -17.28
C GLU A 209 -7.20 17.37 -17.57
N VAL A 210 -8.18 17.92 -18.29
CA VAL A 210 -9.35 17.21 -18.82
C VAL A 210 -9.38 17.28 -20.35
N TRP A 211 -9.88 16.23 -21.00
CA TRP A 211 -10.05 16.17 -22.44
C TRP A 211 -11.33 16.89 -22.86
N LYS A 212 -11.24 17.79 -23.85
CA LYS A 212 -12.32 18.69 -24.30
C LYS A 212 -13.53 17.96 -24.89
N ASP A 213 -13.29 16.86 -25.60
CA ASP A 213 -14.35 16.09 -26.26
C ASP A 213 -14.65 14.79 -25.48
N ALA A 214 -15.63 14.86 -24.57
CA ALA A 214 -16.07 13.68 -23.82
C ALA A 214 -16.76 12.60 -24.70
N SER A 215 -16.96 12.82 -26.00
CA SER A 215 -17.52 11.83 -26.94
C SER A 215 -16.48 10.98 -27.66
N SER A 216 -15.23 11.44 -27.79
CA SER A 216 -14.10 10.67 -28.32
C SER A 216 -13.06 10.37 -27.24
N ARG A 217 -12.57 9.12 -27.19
CA ARG A 217 -11.43 8.77 -26.32
C ARG A 217 -10.15 9.37 -26.92
N PRO A 218 -9.27 10.02 -26.11
CA PRO A 218 -7.95 10.43 -26.59
C PRO A 218 -7.16 9.21 -27.08
N SER A 219 -6.75 9.24 -28.35
CA SER A 219 -6.00 8.18 -29.04
C SER A 219 -4.72 8.73 -29.69
N PHE A 220 -3.89 7.83 -30.24
CA PHE A 220 -2.73 8.22 -31.04
C PHE A 220 -3.09 8.63 -32.48
N ASP A 221 -4.31 8.30 -32.94
CA ASP A 221 -4.82 8.70 -34.25
C ASP A 221 -5.34 10.15 -34.28
N ASN A 222 -5.56 10.73 -33.10
CA ASN A 222 -5.90 12.14 -32.92
C ASN A 222 -4.68 13.01 -33.28
N LYS A 223 -4.60 13.41 -34.56
CA LYS A 223 -3.49 14.19 -35.13
C LYS A 223 -3.14 15.46 -34.33
N ASP A 224 -4.13 16.05 -33.67
CA ASP A 224 -3.95 17.12 -32.70
C ASP A 224 -4.09 16.63 -31.25
N PHE A 225 -2.96 16.46 -30.56
CA PHE A 225 -2.93 16.23 -29.10
C PHE A 225 -3.40 17.46 -28.28
N ASN A 226 -3.82 18.54 -28.94
CA ASN A 226 -4.26 19.81 -28.34
C ASN A 226 -5.66 19.75 -27.69
N GLY A 227 -6.29 18.57 -27.61
CA GLY A 227 -7.59 18.36 -26.98
C GLY A 227 -7.62 18.46 -25.45
N TRP A 228 -6.50 18.70 -24.77
CA TRP A 228 -6.45 18.86 -23.31
C TRP A 228 -6.70 20.32 -22.84
N THR A 229 -7.30 20.46 -21.66
CA THR A 229 -7.51 21.72 -20.92
C THR A 229 -7.04 21.54 -19.48
N THR A 230 -6.14 22.40 -19.00
CA THR A 230 -5.69 22.39 -17.59
C THR A 230 -6.81 22.75 -16.63
N LEU A 231 -6.96 21.96 -15.56
CA LEU A 231 -7.85 22.24 -14.42
C LEU A 231 -7.11 22.87 -13.25
N GLY A 232 -5.85 22.51 -13.03
CA GLY A 232 -5.03 23.07 -11.97
C GLY A 232 -3.65 22.42 -11.90
N SER A 233 -2.78 23.02 -11.09
CA SER A 233 -1.43 22.52 -10.84
C SER A 233 -1.01 22.79 -9.40
N SER A 234 -0.03 22.04 -8.91
CA SER A 234 0.53 22.19 -7.57
C SER A 234 1.95 21.60 -7.49
N VAL A 235 2.58 21.68 -6.33
CA VAL A 235 3.82 20.98 -6.00
C VAL A 235 3.55 20.01 -4.87
N THR A 236 4.17 18.82 -4.88
CA THR A 236 4.02 17.84 -3.80
C THR A 236 4.66 18.33 -2.50
N ASN A 237 3.95 18.10 -1.39
CA ASN A 237 4.41 18.45 -0.05
C ASN A 237 5.35 17.38 0.55
N ASN A 238 5.74 17.56 1.82
CA ASN A 238 6.63 16.63 2.52
C ASN A 238 6.04 15.23 2.80
N ASP A 239 4.72 15.06 2.65
CA ASP A 239 4.03 13.76 2.63
C ASP A 239 3.77 13.29 1.18
N GLY A 240 4.48 13.84 0.19
CA GLY A 240 4.36 13.47 -1.23
C GLY A 240 3.01 13.81 -1.88
N ARG A 241 2.08 14.46 -1.18
CA ARG A 241 0.74 14.76 -1.69
C ARG A 241 0.71 16.04 -2.50
N SER A 242 -0.08 16.06 -3.56
CA SER A 242 -0.38 17.29 -4.29
C SER A 242 -1.13 18.31 -3.43
N GLY A 243 -1.09 19.57 -3.84
CA GLY A 243 -2.11 20.55 -3.46
C GLY A 243 -3.46 20.28 -4.14
N GLN A 244 -4.35 21.27 -4.10
CA GLN A 244 -5.63 21.23 -4.80
C GLN A 244 -5.40 21.33 -6.33
N LEU A 245 -5.75 20.26 -7.06
CA LEU A 245 -5.58 20.15 -8.52
C LEU A 245 -6.86 20.50 -9.32
N MET A 246 -8.00 20.62 -8.64
CA MET A 246 -9.30 21.02 -9.17
C MET A 246 -10.20 21.46 -8.00
N ASP A 247 -11.31 22.12 -8.29
CA ASP A 247 -12.26 22.54 -7.24
C ASP A 247 -12.90 21.38 -6.47
N ILE A 248 -13.28 21.66 -5.23
CA ILE A 248 -13.99 20.73 -4.35
C ILE A 248 -15.47 20.72 -4.76
N VAL A 249 -15.85 19.74 -5.58
CA VAL A 249 -17.21 19.56 -6.10
C VAL A 249 -17.77 18.19 -5.71
N ASP A 250 -19.07 18.10 -5.43
CA ASP A 250 -19.69 16.81 -5.07
C ASP A 250 -19.65 15.81 -6.22
N ASN A 251 -19.88 16.30 -7.44
CA ASN A 251 -19.90 15.50 -8.66
C ASN A 251 -18.77 15.94 -9.60
N VAL A 252 -17.81 15.06 -9.85
CA VAL A 252 -16.81 15.24 -10.91
C VAL A 252 -17.42 14.91 -12.28
N THR A 253 -17.11 15.73 -13.28
CA THR A 253 -17.58 15.56 -14.66
C THR A 253 -17.11 14.22 -15.25
N PRO A 254 -18.00 13.41 -15.86
CA PRO A 254 -17.58 12.24 -16.62
C PRO A 254 -16.73 12.62 -17.84
N GLY A 255 -15.62 11.91 -18.08
CA GLY A 255 -14.71 12.22 -19.17
C GLY A 255 -13.32 11.60 -19.00
N PHE A 256 -12.38 12.04 -19.83
CA PHE A 256 -10.97 11.61 -19.77
C PHE A 256 -10.11 12.67 -19.11
N TYR A 257 -9.23 12.23 -18.21
CA TYR A 257 -8.37 13.07 -17.41
C TYR A 257 -6.91 12.67 -17.61
N ARG A 258 -6.00 13.64 -17.58
CA ARG A 258 -4.55 13.43 -17.61
C ARG A 258 -3.93 14.09 -16.38
N ILE A 259 -3.18 13.33 -15.60
CA ILE A 259 -2.35 13.85 -14.52
C ILE A 259 -0.88 13.66 -14.87
N SER A 260 -0.10 14.74 -14.78
CA SER A 260 1.27 14.82 -15.26
C SER A 260 2.21 15.28 -14.14
N PHE A 261 3.39 14.65 -14.05
CA PHE A 261 4.37 14.81 -12.97
C PHE A 261 5.74 15.19 -13.55
N ASN A 262 6.34 16.29 -13.11
CA ASN A 262 7.67 16.72 -13.56
C ASN A 262 8.78 15.96 -12.82
N THR A 263 9.10 14.76 -13.31
CA THR A 263 10.08 13.86 -12.68
C THR A 263 11.52 14.31 -12.87
N SER A 264 11.88 14.96 -14.00
CA SER A 264 13.25 15.46 -14.24
C SER A 264 13.72 16.47 -13.19
N LYS A 265 12.83 17.35 -12.73
CA LYS A 265 13.15 18.34 -11.68
C LYS A 265 13.49 17.69 -10.33
N TYR A 266 12.94 16.50 -10.06
CA TYR A 266 13.14 15.76 -8.81
C TYR A 266 14.27 14.73 -8.89
N ALA A 267 14.40 14.05 -10.04
CA ALA A 267 15.45 13.08 -10.34
C ALA A 267 16.13 13.41 -11.69
N PRO A 268 17.07 14.38 -11.74
CA PRO A 268 17.68 14.85 -13.00
C PRO A 268 18.50 13.80 -13.76
N SER A 269 18.91 12.72 -13.10
CA SER A 269 19.58 11.55 -13.70
C SER A 269 18.64 10.39 -14.03
N GLY A 270 17.32 10.58 -13.85
CA GLY A 270 16.30 9.59 -14.21
C GLY A 270 16.00 9.54 -15.70
N PHE A 271 15.49 8.40 -16.14
CA PHE A 271 15.13 8.12 -17.53
C PHE A 271 13.84 8.84 -17.98
N PHE A 272 12.92 9.12 -17.05
CA PHE A 272 11.65 9.80 -17.36
C PHE A 272 11.79 11.32 -17.15
N PRO A 273 11.69 12.16 -18.20
CA PRO A 273 11.74 13.61 -18.04
C PRO A 273 10.47 14.14 -17.36
N TYR A 274 9.34 13.51 -17.64
CA TYR A 274 8.06 13.64 -16.96
C TYR A 274 7.29 12.32 -17.09
N VAL A 275 6.26 12.12 -16.27
CA VAL A 275 5.31 11.00 -16.38
C VAL A 275 3.90 11.57 -16.54
N SER A 276 3.13 11.06 -17.50
CA SER A 276 1.72 11.42 -17.69
C SER A 276 0.83 10.17 -17.64
N ILE A 277 -0.20 10.20 -16.82
CA ILE A 277 -1.15 9.11 -16.61
C ILE A 277 -2.53 9.58 -17.08
N VAL A 278 -3.11 8.87 -18.04
CA VAL A 278 -4.45 9.14 -18.60
C VAL A 278 -5.45 8.12 -18.05
N PHE A 279 -6.61 8.60 -17.58
CA PHE A 279 -7.66 7.78 -17.00
C PHE A 279 -9.07 8.28 -17.36
N GLU A 280 -10.08 7.44 -17.11
CA GLU A 280 -11.49 7.68 -17.46
C GLU A 280 -12.34 7.73 -16.19
N ILE A 281 -13.22 8.73 -16.09
CA ILE A 281 -14.28 8.84 -15.08
C ILE A 281 -15.62 8.58 -15.77
N LYS A 282 -16.29 7.48 -15.43
CA LYS A 282 -17.56 7.10 -16.06
C LYS A 282 -18.75 7.82 -15.44
N LYS A 283 -19.86 7.89 -16.19
CA LYS A 283 -21.14 8.51 -15.75
C LYS A 283 -21.70 7.95 -14.43
N SER A 284 -21.36 6.71 -14.07
CA SER A 284 -21.77 6.07 -12.81
C SER A 284 -20.90 6.42 -11.60
N GLN A 285 -19.87 7.26 -11.77
CA GLN A 285 -18.77 7.42 -10.81
C GLN A 285 -18.56 8.86 -10.34
N THR A 286 -19.49 9.77 -10.65
CA THR A 286 -19.33 11.22 -10.39
C THR A 286 -19.19 11.53 -8.89
N THR A 287 -19.78 10.70 -8.03
CA THR A 287 -19.69 10.79 -6.56
C THR A 287 -18.50 10.04 -5.95
N GLU A 288 -17.77 9.22 -6.73
CA GLU A 288 -16.57 8.54 -6.24
C GLU A 288 -15.40 9.53 -6.03
N HIS A 289 -14.40 9.11 -5.27
CA HIS A 289 -13.09 9.77 -5.22
C HIS A 289 -12.07 8.94 -6.01
N PHE A 290 -11.15 9.62 -6.68
CA PHE A 290 -10.14 9.04 -7.54
C PHE A 290 -8.76 9.41 -7.00
N HIS A 291 -8.14 8.49 -6.26
CA HIS A 291 -6.72 8.61 -5.92
C HIS A 291 -5.89 8.00 -7.04
N VAL A 292 -5.01 8.80 -7.67
CA VAL A 292 -4.14 8.35 -8.77
C VAL A 292 -2.67 8.61 -8.39
N PRO A 293 -2.07 7.76 -7.53
CA PRO A 293 -0.71 7.94 -7.04
C PRO A 293 0.34 7.53 -8.06
N LEU A 294 1.54 8.09 -7.94
CA LEU A 294 2.73 7.70 -8.70
C LEU A 294 3.75 7.05 -7.76
N LEU A 295 4.11 5.80 -8.01
CA LEU A 295 5.25 5.14 -7.39
C LEU A 295 6.42 5.27 -8.37
N HIS A 296 7.40 6.09 -8.05
CA HIS A 296 8.47 6.52 -8.97
C HIS A 296 9.84 6.00 -8.51
N SER A 297 10.61 5.45 -9.44
CA SER A 297 12.06 5.33 -9.35
C SER A 297 12.70 5.98 -10.59
N PRO A 298 14.01 6.26 -10.58
CA PRO A 298 14.68 6.84 -11.74
C PRO A 298 14.57 6.03 -13.05
N PHE A 299 14.24 4.73 -13.00
CA PHE A 299 14.17 3.84 -14.18
C PHE A 299 12.89 2.99 -14.28
N SER A 300 11.96 3.11 -13.32
CA SER A 300 10.64 2.48 -13.39
C SER A 300 9.58 3.35 -12.70
N PHE A 301 8.32 3.24 -13.11
CA PHE A 301 7.21 3.78 -12.33
C PHE A 301 5.98 2.86 -12.39
N THR A 302 5.10 2.96 -11.39
CA THR A 302 3.78 2.32 -11.38
C THR A 302 2.71 3.27 -10.86
N THR A 303 1.45 2.96 -11.18
CA THR A 303 0.24 3.71 -10.79
C THR A 303 -0.92 2.72 -10.67
N TYR A 304 -1.97 3.10 -9.95
CA TYR A 304 -3.21 2.33 -9.80
C TYR A 304 -4.39 3.27 -9.49
N ARG A 305 -5.61 2.74 -9.45
CA ARG A 305 -6.80 3.45 -8.97
C ARG A 305 -6.98 3.18 -7.48
N GLY A 306 -6.78 4.19 -6.64
CA GLY A 306 -7.09 4.16 -5.21
C GLY A 306 -8.38 4.92 -4.84
N SER A 307 -8.81 4.73 -3.59
CA SER A 307 -10.02 5.28 -2.94
C SER A 307 -9.73 6.41 -1.95
#